data_AF-A0A1T5HG41-F1
#
_entry.id   AF-A0A1T5HG41-F1
#
_cell.length_a   1.000
_cell.length_b   1.000
_cell.length_c   1.000
_cell.angle_alpha   90.00
_cell.angle_beta   90.00
_cell.angle_gamma   90.00
#
_symmetry.space_group_name_H-M   'P 1'
#
loop_
_entity.id
_entity.type
_entity.pdbx_description
1 polymer ?
#
loop_
_entity_poly.entity_id
_entity_poly.type
_entity_poly.pdbx_seq_one_letter_code
_entity_poly.pdbx_strand_id
1 'polypeptide(L)'
;MKASIYVGYEEIGKTNFSVTDESMGAIGGNLFPNENYEKYKHQIQRHFDKKGISNIEDLNYRIVLEDNTELKPSGGIGIIDCVDFSEILVESAGLDLSKILNKLKDADGIN
;
A
#
# COMPACT_ATOMS: atom_id res chain seq x y z
N MET A 1 -7.53 -8.22 2.03
CA MET A 1 -6.18 -8.85 2.00
C MET A 1 -5.24 -8.08 2.92
N LYS A 2 -4.78 -8.72 3.99
CA LYS A 2 -3.88 -8.09 4.95
C LYS A 2 -2.45 -8.05 4.42
N ALA A 3 -1.77 -6.93 4.61
CA ALA A 3 -0.40 -6.74 4.16
C ALA A 3 0.38 -5.80 5.08
N SER A 4 1.70 -5.98 5.07
CA SER A 4 2.66 -5.09 5.68
C SER A 4 3.32 -4.23 4.60
N ILE A 5 3.49 -2.95 4.89
CA ILE A 5 4.05 -1.95 3.99
C ILE A 5 5.44 -1.59 4.47
N TYR A 6 6.40 -1.56 3.55
CA TYR A 6 7.80 -1.29 3.84
C TYR A 6 8.35 -0.13 3.04
N VAL A 7 9.36 0.53 3.58
CA VAL A 7 10.33 1.34 2.83
C VAL A 7 11.68 0.65 2.93
N GLY A 8 12.20 0.14 1.81
CA GLY A 8 13.40 -0.70 1.81
C GLY A 8 13.19 -1.95 2.66
N TYR A 9 13.88 -2.05 3.80
CA TYR A 9 13.78 -3.18 4.74
C TYR A 9 12.96 -2.87 6.00
N GLU A 10 12.52 -1.62 6.18
CA GLU A 10 11.77 -1.21 7.39
C GLU A 10 10.27 -1.30 7.15
N GLU A 11 9.57 -2.09 7.96
CA GLU A 11 8.11 -2.08 8.00
C GLU A 11 7.66 -0.73 8.57
N ILE A 12 6.82 0.00 7.84
CA ILE A 12 6.28 1.30 8.23
C ILE A 12 4.81 1.24 8.63
N GLY A 13 4.14 0.10 8.44
CA GLY A 13 2.76 -0.08 8.86
C GLY A 13 2.08 -1.26 8.19
N LYS A 14 0.79 -1.41 8.48
CA LYS A 14 -0.05 -2.48 7.93
C LYS A 14 -1.25 -1.90 7.21
N THR A 15 -1.83 -2.67 6.31
CA THR A 15 -3.04 -2.28 5.59
C THR A 15 -3.91 -3.50 5.33
N ASN A 16 -5.20 -3.25 5.16
CA ASN A 16 -6.16 -4.23 4.68
C ASN A 16 -6.61 -3.78 3.29
N PHE A 17 -5.99 -4.36 2.26
CA PHE A 17 -6.32 -4.04 0.87
C PHE A 17 -7.65 -4.63 0.44
N SER A 18 -8.41 -3.85 -0.32
CA SER A 18 -9.50 -4.29 -1.19
C SER A 18 -9.16 -3.95 -2.63
N VAL A 19 -9.79 -4.64 -3.59
CA VAL A 19 -9.73 -4.26 -5.00
C VAL A 19 -10.49 -2.94 -5.18
N THR A 20 -9.86 -1.97 -5.83
CA THR A 20 -10.46 -0.65 -6.12
C THR A 20 -10.83 -0.51 -7.59
N ASP A 21 -10.07 -1.13 -8.48
CA ASP A 21 -10.37 -1.24 -9.90
C ASP A 21 -9.86 -2.58 -10.44
N GLU A 22 -10.78 -3.47 -10.81
CA GLU A 22 -10.43 -4.80 -11.34
C GLU A 22 -9.70 -4.74 -12.68
N SER A 23 -10.07 -3.79 -13.54
CA SER A 23 -9.55 -3.69 -14.90
C SER A 23 -8.09 -3.24 -14.94
N MET A 24 -7.70 -2.42 -13.96
CA MET A 24 -6.32 -1.93 -13.79
C MET A 24 -5.49 -2.83 -12.87
N GLY A 25 -6.10 -3.86 -12.28
CA GLY A 25 -5.47 -4.64 -11.24
C GLY A 25 -5.07 -3.78 -10.03
N ALA A 26 -5.95 -2.86 -9.64
CA ALA A 26 -5.70 -1.89 -8.59
C ALA A 26 -6.24 -2.35 -7.24
N ILE A 27 -5.44 -2.12 -6.20
CA ILE A 27 -5.81 -2.33 -4.81
C ILE A 27 -5.56 -1.05 -4.01
N GLY A 28 -6.36 -0.83 -2.98
CA GLY A 28 -6.24 0.31 -2.09
C GLY A 28 -6.69 -0.03 -0.67
N GLY A 29 -6.21 0.73 0.30
CA GLY A 29 -6.61 0.58 1.70
C GLY A 29 -5.92 1.56 2.63
N ASN A 30 -6.48 1.72 3.83
CA ASN A 30 -5.91 2.58 4.87
C ASN A 30 -4.59 2.00 5.39
N LEU A 31 -3.57 2.84 5.47
CA LEU A 31 -2.35 2.53 6.20
C LEU A 31 -2.59 2.75 7.69
N PHE A 32 -2.30 1.72 8.48
CA PHE A 32 -2.15 1.79 9.92
C PHE A 32 -0.65 1.90 10.21
N PRO A 33 -0.11 3.13 10.36
CA PRO A 33 1.33 3.34 10.51
C PRO A 33 1.85 2.77 11.83
N ASN A 34 3.09 2.31 11.84
CA ASN A 34 3.83 1.98 13.07
C ASN A 34 4.85 3.09 13.39
N GLU A 35 5.67 2.89 14.42
CA GLU A 35 6.67 3.89 14.85
C GLU A 35 7.72 4.25 13.78
N ASN A 36 8.03 3.34 12.85
CA ASN A 36 8.99 3.62 11.79
C ASN A 36 8.44 4.58 10.75
N TYR A 37 7.10 4.69 10.62
CA TYR A 37 6.48 5.63 9.70
C TYR A 37 6.91 7.07 9.95
N GLU A 38 7.07 7.46 11.22
CA GLU A 38 7.43 8.83 11.62
C GLU A 38 8.79 9.26 11.05
N LYS A 39 9.70 8.32 10.77
CA LYS A 39 10.97 8.59 10.08
C LYS A 39 10.77 9.13 8.66
N TYR A 40 9.68 8.72 8.01
CA TYR A 40 9.38 9.00 6.59
C TYR A 40 8.25 10.00 6.39
N LYS A 41 7.39 10.20 7.39
CA LYS A 41 6.16 11.01 7.33
C LYS A 41 6.36 12.37 6.68
N HIS A 42 7.28 13.19 7.18
CA HIS A 42 7.54 14.52 6.61
C HIS A 42 7.93 14.47 5.13
N GLN A 43 8.69 13.44 4.72
CA GLN A 43 9.08 13.27 3.34
C GLN A 43 7.89 12.83 2.47
N ILE A 44 7.07 11.89 2.95
CA ILE A 44 5.86 11.40 2.28
C ILE A 44 4.86 12.53 2.07
N GLN A 45 4.56 13.31 3.12
CA GLN A 45 3.67 14.47 3.05
C GLN A 45 4.18 15.54 2.07
N ARG A 46 5.50 15.80 2.07
CA ARG A 46 6.09 16.72 1.10
C ARG A 46 5.98 16.21 -0.35
N HIS A 47 6.02 14.91 -0.58
CA HIS A 47 5.78 14.36 -1.92
C HIS A 47 4.30 14.50 -2.31
N PHE A 48 3.39 14.24 -1.37
CA PHE A 48 1.96 14.50 -1.57
C PHE A 48 1.70 15.97 -1.94
N ASP A 49 2.23 16.94 -1.20
CA ASP A 49 2.02 18.36 -1.49
C ASP A 49 2.50 18.76 -2.90
N LYS A 50 3.54 18.08 -3.41
CA LYS A 50 4.13 18.39 -4.71
C LYS A 50 3.41 17.73 -5.88
N LYS A 51 2.94 16.49 -5.72
CA LYS A 51 2.44 15.67 -6.84
C LYS A 51 1.25 14.76 -6.50
N GLY A 52 0.67 14.91 -5.33
CA GLY A 52 -0.52 14.19 -4.86
C GLY A 52 -0.26 12.78 -4.31
N ILE A 53 0.96 12.24 -4.43
CA ILE A 53 1.30 10.90 -3.93
C ILE A 53 2.81 10.75 -3.75
N SER A 54 3.25 10.01 -2.73
CA SER A 54 4.63 9.52 -2.62
C SER A 54 4.69 8.13 -3.23
N ASN A 55 5.48 7.92 -4.28
CA ASN A 55 5.50 6.66 -5.04
C ASN A 55 6.86 5.94 -4.98
N ILE A 56 6.93 4.77 -5.61
CA ILE A 56 8.11 3.87 -5.56
C ILE A 56 9.42 4.52 -6.03
N GLU A 57 9.34 5.55 -6.87
CA GLU A 57 10.51 6.30 -7.35
C GLU A 57 11.02 7.32 -6.31
N ASP A 58 10.18 7.72 -5.35
CA ASP A 58 10.59 8.61 -4.27
C ASP A 58 11.14 7.83 -3.07
N LEU A 59 10.51 6.69 -2.75
CA LEU A 59 10.84 5.80 -1.67
C LEU A 59 10.62 4.37 -2.13
N ASN A 60 11.56 3.46 -1.85
CA ASN A 60 11.51 2.06 -2.28
C ASN A 60 10.42 1.27 -1.52
N TYR A 61 9.16 1.54 -1.86
CA TYR A 61 8.00 0.92 -1.24
C TYR A 61 7.88 -0.54 -1.63
N ARG A 62 7.46 -1.36 -0.67
CA ARG A 62 7.16 -2.77 -0.89
C ARG A 62 5.88 -3.15 -0.16
N ILE A 63 5.14 -4.08 -0.75
CA ILE A 63 3.94 -4.70 -0.15
C ILE A 63 4.25 -6.18 0.08
N VAL A 64 4.15 -6.64 1.32
CA VAL A 64 4.34 -8.04 1.69
C VAL A 64 3.07 -8.56 2.36
N LEU A 65 2.49 -9.63 1.82
CA LEU A 65 1.30 -10.28 2.37
C LEU A 65 1.63 -11.07 3.65
N GLU A 66 0.62 -11.46 4.42
CA GLU A 66 0.80 -12.25 5.66
C GLU A 66 1.51 -13.60 5.44
N ASP A 67 1.39 -14.18 4.25
CA ASP A 67 2.08 -15.42 3.86
C ASP A 67 3.51 -15.19 3.33
N ASN A 68 4.04 -13.98 3.50
CA ASN A 68 5.34 -13.50 3.01
C ASN A 68 5.45 -13.38 1.48
N THR A 69 4.34 -13.49 0.74
CA THR A 69 4.35 -13.15 -0.70
C THR A 69 4.58 -11.65 -0.87
N GLU A 70 5.63 -11.27 -1.60
CA GLU A 70 5.85 -9.88 -1.99
C GLU A 70 5.11 -9.57 -3.30
N LEU A 71 4.29 -8.52 -3.30
CA LEU A 71 3.60 -8.08 -4.50
C LEU A 71 4.52 -7.24 -5.38
N LYS A 72 4.44 -7.46 -6.70
CA LYS A 72 5.22 -6.75 -7.73
C LYS A 72 4.29 -6.06 -8.74
N PRO A 73 3.58 -5.00 -8.32
CA PRO A 73 2.70 -4.24 -9.21
C PRO A 73 3.49 -3.54 -10.32
N SER A 74 3.03 -3.63 -11.56
CA SER A 74 3.68 -2.95 -12.70
C SER A 74 3.38 -1.45 -12.75
N GLY A 75 2.26 -1.01 -12.17
CA GLY A 75 1.89 0.40 -12.03
C GLY A 75 2.50 1.08 -10.80
N GLY A 76 3.22 0.33 -9.97
CA GLY A 76 3.89 0.83 -8.78
C GLY A 76 3.03 0.82 -7.51
N ILE A 77 3.61 1.41 -6.46
CA ILE A 77 3.03 1.53 -5.12
C ILE A 77 3.15 2.99 -4.72
N GLY A 78 2.13 3.53 -4.06
CA GLY A 78 2.20 4.86 -3.49
C GLY A 78 1.43 5.02 -2.19
N ILE A 79 1.87 6.01 -1.41
CA ILE A 79 1.25 6.43 -0.15
C ILE A 79 0.78 7.87 -0.31
N ILE A 80 -0.46 8.08 0.11
CA ILE A 80 -1.14 9.38 0.15
C ILE A 80 -1.28 9.75 1.62
N ASP A 81 -0.56 10.79 2.04
CA ASP A 81 -0.63 11.36 3.39
C ASP A 81 -0.66 12.88 3.22
N CYS A 82 -1.82 13.47 3.48
CA CYS A 82 -2.03 14.91 3.41
C CYS A 82 -2.12 15.45 4.84
N VAL A 83 -1.39 16.52 5.14
CA VAL A 83 -1.36 17.13 6.49
C VAL A 83 -2.75 17.55 6.98
N ASP A 84 -3.65 17.91 6.06
CA ASP A 84 -5.00 18.37 6.38
C ASP A 84 -5.98 17.22 6.68
N PHE A 85 -5.59 15.96 6.46
CA PHE A 85 -6.42 14.78 6.69
C PHE A 85 -5.74 13.78 7.63
N SER A 86 -6.51 13.13 8.49
CA SER A 86 -5.96 12.10 9.40
C SER A 86 -5.75 10.74 8.74
N GLU A 87 -6.33 10.54 7.56
CA GLU A 87 -6.27 9.27 6.84
C GLU A 87 -5.01 9.19 6.00
N ILE A 88 -4.35 8.03 6.06
CA ILE A 88 -3.21 7.70 5.22
C ILE A 88 -3.63 6.53 4.34
N LEU A 89 -3.50 6.68 3.02
CA LEU A 89 -3.91 5.65 2.06
C LEU A 89 -2.69 5.03 1.41
N VAL A 90 -2.77 3.73 1.12
CA VAL A 90 -1.83 3.04 0.23
C VAL A 90 -2.60 2.57 -0.98
N GLU A 91 -2.04 2.83 -2.16
CA GLU A 91 -2.57 2.38 -3.44
C GLU A 91 -1.50 1.69 -4.27
N SER A 92 -1.94 0.76 -5.10
CA SER A 92 -1.08 0.02 -6.01
C SER A 92 -1.89 -0.42 -7.22
N ALA A 93 -1.27 -0.44 -8.41
CA ALA A 93 -1.93 -0.82 -9.66
C ALA A 93 -1.08 -1.76 -10.53
N GLY A 94 -1.70 -2.46 -11.46
CA GLY A 94 -1.00 -3.38 -12.37
C GLY A 94 -0.69 -4.74 -11.75
N LEU A 95 -1.55 -5.23 -10.84
CA LEU A 95 -1.49 -6.59 -10.33
C LEU A 95 -2.31 -7.54 -11.22
N ASP A 96 -1.80 -8.75 -11.41
CA ASP A 96 -2.60 -9.85 -11.97
C ASP A 96 -3.55 -10.38 -10.88
N LEU A 97 -4.73 -9.77 -10.79
CA LEU A 97 -5.71 -10.11 -9.76
C LEU A 97 -6.12 -11.58 -9.80
N SER A 98 -6.09 -12.24 -10.96
CA SER A 98 -6.41 -13.67 -11.06
C SER A 98 -5.50 -14.55 -10.19
N LYS A 99 -4.26 -14.11 -9.94
CA LYS A 99 -3.28 -14.81 -9.10
C LYS A 99 -3.40 -14.51 -7.61
N ILE A 100 -4.09 -13.43 -7.24
CA ILE A 100 -4.18 -12.97 -5.84
C ILE A 100 -5.61 -12.91 -5.30
N LEU A 101 -6.63 -13.08 -6.15
CA LEU A 101 -8.06 -13.10 -5.77
C LEU A 101 -8.38 -14.15 -4.72
N ASN A 102 -7.74 -15.32 -4.78
CA ASN A 102 -7.91 -16.34 -3.73
C ASN A 102 -7.39 -15.86 -2.36
N LYS A 103 -6.35 -15.01 -2.35
CA LYS A 103 -5.79 -14.40 -1.13
C LYS A 103 -6.58 -13.17 -0.66
N LEU A 104 -7.43 -12.61 -1.52
CA LEU A 104 -8.33 -11.49 -1.20
C LEU A 104 -9.59 -11.98 -0.45
N LYS A 105 -10.12 -13.15 -0.81
CA LYS A 105 -11.35 -13.73 -0.24
C LYS A 105 -11.21 -14.25 1.19
N ASP A 106 -10.01 -14.69 1.58
CA ASP A 106 -9.75 -15.20 2.94
C ASP A 106 -9.80 -14.10 4.03
N ALA A 107 -9.85 -12.82 3.64
CA ALA A 107 -9.98 -11.70 4.58
C ALA A 107 -11.41 -11.47 5.09
N ASP A 108 -12.43 -12.05 4.43
CA ASP A 108 -13.85 -11.84 4.76
C ASP A 108 -14.57 -13.07 5.36
N GLY A 109 -13.86 -14.20 5.56
CA GLY A 109 -14.41 -15.33 6.33
C GLY A 109 -15.74 -15.89 5.79
N ILE A 110 -15.83 -16.17 4.48
CA ILE A 110 -16.95 -16.90 3.90
C ILE A 110 -16.45 -18.27 3.42
N ASN A 111 -16.70 -19.29 4.24
CA ASN A 111 -16.78 -20.70 3.81
C ASN A 111 -18.12 -20.96 3.12
#